data_AF-A0A2P4WZW3-F1
#
_entry.id   AF-A0A2P4WZW3-F1
#
_cell.length_a   1.000
_cell.length_b   1.000
_cell.length_c   1.000
_cell.angle_alpha   90.00
_cell.angle_beta   90.00
_cell.angle_gamma   90.00
#
_symmetry.space_group_name_H-M   'P 1'
#
loop_
_entity.id
_entity.type
_entity.pdbx_description
1 polymer ?
#
loop_
_entity_poly.entity_id
_entity_poly.type
_entity_poly.pdbx_seq_one_letter_code
_entity_poly.pdbx_strand_id
1 'polypeptide(L)'
;MTFGTNVEIIHGGYTCVLQSCNVGINKPLKDKLRSLYNERSVDKIGNLCVKAAVPVPDRDDIVPWMVKAWAQTSESIIRETFHAIGYGVDGPLDQVSPSSEAATQEGDEDGDVFFDIALK
;
A
#
# COMPACT_ATOMS: atom_id res chain seq x y z
N MET A 1 23.87 14.68 19.06
CA MET A 1 24.71 13.65 18.42
C MET A 1 23.82 12.94 17.41
N THR A 2 23.96 13.26 16.13
CA THR A 2 23.17 12.63 15.05
C THR A 2 23.98 11.46 14.49
N PHE A 3 23.47 10.25 14.61
CA PHE A 3 24.06 9.05 14.02
C PHE A 3 23.80 9.02 12.50
N GLY A 4 24.27 10.01 11.73
CA GLY A 4 24.21 10.04 10.26
C GLY A 4 22.82 9.85 9.61
N THR A 5 21.74 9.80 10.39
CA THR A 5 20.38 9.50 9.96
C THR A 5 19.43 10.27 10.87
N ASN A 6 18.50 11.00 10.27
CA ASN A 6 17.41 11.65 11.00
C ASN A 6 16.23 10.67 11.07
N VAL A 7 15.59 10.59 12.24
CA VAL A 7 14.45 9.72 12.49
C VAL A 7 13.27 10.61 12.81
N GLU A 8 12.23 10.52 11.98
CA GLU A 8 10.97 11.22 12.19
C GLU A 8 10.01 10.36 13.01
N ILE A 9 9.30 10.97 13.95
CA ILE A 9 8.32 10.29 14.80
C ILE A 9 6.91 10.49 14.21
N ILE A 10 6.29 9.39 13.80
CA ILE A 10 4.88 9.37 13.38
C ILE A 10 4.01 9.10 14.62
N HIS A 11 3.09 10.02 14.91
CA HIS A 11 2.14 9.86 16.01
C HIS A 11 1.12 8.76 15.70
N GLY A 12 0.55 8.16 16.76
CA GLY A 12 -0.50 7.14 16.61
C GLY A 12 -1.70 7.65 15.80
N GLY A 13 -2.27 6.78 14.96
CA GLY A 13 -3.39 7.12 14.08
C GLY A 13 -2.99 7.79 12.75
N TYR A 14 -1.74 8.23 12.59
CA TYR A 14 -1.28 8.92 11.37
C TYR A 14 -0.51 8.03 10.39
N THR A 15 -0.38 6.74 10.65
CA THR A 15 0.35 5.84 9.73
C THR A 15 -0.33 5.73 8.36
N CYS A 16 -1.66 5.84 8.28
CA CYS A 16 -2.41 5.91 7.01
C CYS A 16 -2.27 7.23 6.25
N VAL A 17 -1.64 8.25 6.84
CA VAL A 17 -1.49 9.59 6.26
C VAL A 17 -0.02 9.94 6.02
N LEU A 18 0.87 9.60 6.95
CA LEU A 18 2.26 10.04 6.95
C LEU A 18 3.26 8.94 6.60
N GLN A 19 2.87 7.66 6.72
CA GLN A 19 3.79 6.57 6.40
C GLN A 19 3.67 6.23 4.91
N SER A 20 4.66 6.60 4.12
CA SER A 20 4.68 6.40 2.65
C SER A 20 4.39 4.94 2.25
N CYS A 21 4.90 3.97 3.01
CA CYS A 21 4.56 2.57 2.80
C CYS A 21 3.05 2.32 2.82
N ASN A 22 2.32 2.86 3.78
CA ASN A 22 0.89 2.62 3.94
C ASN A 22 0.04 3.45 2.96
N VAL A 23 0.49 4.68 2.67
CA VAL A 23 -0.24 5.64 1.83
C VAL A 23 -0.28 5.20 0.36
N GLY A 24 0.87 4.86 -0.22
CA GLY A 24 0.97 4.68 -1.68
C GLY A 24 1.75 3.46 -2.13
N ILE A 25 2.83 3.08 -1.43
CA ILE A 25 3.75 2.04 -1.92
C ILE A 25 3.17 0.63 -1.74
N ASN A 26 2.48 0.35 -0.63
CA ASN A 26 1.97 -1.00 -0.34
C ASN A 26 0.84 -1.42 -1.26
N LYS A 27 0.00 -0.49 -1.75
CA LYS A 27 -1.16 -0.81 -2.59
C LYS A 27 -0.77 -1.54 -3.89
N PRO A 28 0.07 -0.97 -4.79
CA PRO A 28 0.47 -1.65 -6.02
C PRO A 28 1.22 -2.96 -5.75
N LEU A 29 2.02 -3.02 -4.69
CA LEU A 29 2.71 -4.24 -4.28
C LEU A 29 1.73 -5.35 -3.88
N LYS A 30 0.74 -5.04 -3.03
CA LYS A 30 -0.30 -5.99 -2.61
C LYS A 30 -1.17 -6.43 -3.78
N ASP A 31 -1.53 -5.50 -4.66
CA ASP A 31 -2.35 -5.81 -5.83
C ASP A 31 -1.62 -6.78 -6.78
N LYS A 32 -0.31 -6.59 -6.99
CA LYS A 32 0.47 -7.50 -7.81
C LYS A 32 0.65 -8.87 -7.16
N LEU A 33 0.92 -8.93 -5.85
CA LEU A 33 0.97 -10.20 -5.12
C LEU A 33 -0.35 -10.96 -5.21
N ARG A 34 -1.49 -10.27 -5.07
CA ARG A 34 -2.81 -10.86 -5.20
C ARG A 34 -3.02 -11.45 -6.60
N SER A 35 -2.59 -10.75 -7.65
CA SER A 35 -2.64 -11.26 -9.02
C SER A 35 -1.81 -12.54 -9.20
N LEU A 36 -0.57 -12.58 -8.69
CA LEU A 36 0.31 -13.75 -8.78
C LEU A 36 -0.23 -14.95 -7.97
N TYR A 37 -0.81 -14.67 -6.80
CA TYR A 37 -1.48 -15.68 -6.00
C TYR A 37 -2.68 -16.28 -6.76
N ASN A 38 -3.52 -15.43 -7.35
CA ASN A 38 -4.69 -15.88 -8.10
C ASN A 38 -4.31 -16.74 -9.31
N GLU A 39 -3.27 -16.35 -10.06
CA GLU A 39 -2.74 -17.10 -11.20
C GLU A 39 -2.30 -18.52 -10.77
N ARG A 40 -1.43 -18.63 -9.74
CA ARG A 40 -1.01 -19.93 -9.19
C ARG A 40 -2.20 -20.73 -8.67
N SER A 41 -3.17 -20.07 -8.04
CA SER A 41 -4.33 -20.74 -7.45
C SER A 41 -5.19 -21.42 -8.51
N VAL A 42 -5.41 -20.75 -9.65
CA VAL A 42 -6.11 -21.33 -10.81
C VAL A 42 -5.37 -22.56 -11.33
N ASP A 43 -4.05 -22.48 -11.51
CA ASP A 43 -3.22 -23.60 -11.98
C ASP A 43 -3.26 -24.80 -11.01
N LYS A 44 -3.23 -24.55 -9.71
CA LYS A 44 -3.23 -25.60 -8.68
C LYS A 44 -4.62 -26.23 -8.50
N ILE A 45 -5.71 -25.45 -8.56
CA ILE A 45 -7.08 -25.98 -8.48
C ILE A 45 -7.42 -26.83 -9.71
N GLY A 46 -6.98 -26.44 -10.91
CA GLY A 46 -7.23 -27.22 -12.13
C GLY A 46 -6.71 -28.66 -12.07
N ASN A 47 -5.74 -28.92 -11.18
CA ASN A 47 -5.13 -30.23 -10.94
C ASN A 47 -5.73 -30.97 -9.73
N LEU A 48 -6.73 -30.41 -9.06
CA LEU A 48 -7.34 -30.97 -7.85
C LEU A 48 -8.81 -31.34 -8.07
N CYS A 49 -9.32 -32.25 -7.23
CA CYS A 49 -10.73 -32.65 -7.25
C CYS A 49 -11.64 -31.45 -6.92
N VAL A 50 -12.89 -31.47 -7.43
CA VAL A 50 -13.91 -30.39 -7.43
C VAL A 50 -14.23 -29.76 -6.05
N LYS A 51 -13.68 -30.27 -4.95
CA LYS A 51 -13.86 -29.79 -3.56
C LYS A 51 -12.58 -29.51 -2.79
N ALA A 52 -11.42 -29.50 -3.45
CA ALA A 52 -10.15 -29.26 -2.78
C ALA A 52 -9.94 -27.75 -2.52
N ALA A 53 -9.42 -27.41 -1.34
CA ALA A 53 -8.97 -26.07 -1.03
C ALA A 53 -7.69 -25.71 -1.81
N VAL A 54 -7.47 -24.41 -2.08
CA VAL A 54 -6.22 -23.91 -2.65
C VAL A 54 -5.08 -24.21 -1.69
N PRO A 55 -4.00 -24.90 -2.13
CA PRO A 55 -2.84 -25.12 -1.29
C PRO A 55 -2.15 -23.79 -0.94
N VAL A 56 -1.88 -23.61 0.36
CA VAL A 56 -1.11 -22.46 0.86
C VAL A 56 0.25 -22.39 0.15
N PRO A 57 0.65 -21.22 -0.39
CA PRO A 57 1.97 -21.03 -0.98
C PRO A 57 3.08 -21.19 0.07
N ASP A 58 4.19 -21.79 -0.32
CA ASP A 58 5.37 -21.85 0.53
C ASP A 58 6.25 -20.58 0.36
N ARG A 59 7.36 -20.51 1.09
CA ARG A 59 8.29 -19.37 0.96
C ARG A 59 8.96 -19.32 -0.40
N ASP A 60 9.18 -20.47 -1.03
CA ASP A 60 9.84 -20.58 -2.33
C ASP A 60 8.93 -20.07 -3.46
N ASP A 61 7.61 -20.14 -3.28
CA ASP A 61 6.61 -19.46 -4.11
C ASP A 61 6.61 -17.95 -3.85
N ILE A 62 6.58 -17.53 -2.57
CA ILE A 62 6.32 -16.13 -2.17
C ILE A 62 7.51 -15.21 -2.47
N VAL A 63 8.75 -15.65 -2.22
CA VAL A 63 9.94 -14.78 -2.37
C VAL A 63 10.10 -14.29 -3.82
N PRO A 64 10.02 -15.14 -4.86
CA PRO A 64 10.02 -14.70 -6.25
C PRO A 64 8.87 -13.74 -6.58
N TRP A 65 7.69 -13.92 -5.98
CA TRP A 65 6.55 -13.02 -6.18
C TRP A 65 6.81 -11.63 -5.61
N MET A 66 7.40 -11.56 -4.41
CA MET A 66 7.81 -10.30 -3.80
C MET A 66 8.80 -9.55 -4.69
N VAL A 67 9.80 -10.24 -5.23
CA VAL A 67 10.78 -9.63 -6.15
C VAL A 67 10.09 -9.11 -7.42
N LYS A 68 9.19 -9.92 -8.02
CA LYS A 68 8.43 -9.51 -9.21
C LYS A 68 7.51 -8.33 -8.94
N ALA A 69 6.82 -8.31 -7.80
CA ALA A 69 5.93 -7.23 -7.40
C ALA A 69 6.70 -5.93 -7.14
N TRP A 70 7.85 -6.02 -6.47
CA TRP A 70 8.73 -4.87 -6.25
C TRP A 70 9.28 -4.29 -7.54
N ALA A 71 9.74 -5.15 -8.47
CA ALA A 71 10.28 -4.71 -9.76
C ALA A 71 9.26 -3.95 -10.64
N GLN A 72 7.95 -4.12 -10.38
CA GLN A 72 6.89 -3.38 -11.08
C GLN A 72 6.51 -2.06 -10.39
N THR A 73 6.99 -1.85 -9.15
CA THR A 73 6.81 -0.58 -8.45
C THR A 73 7.81 0.42 -9.02
N SER A 74 7.33 1.40 -9.78
CA SER A 74 8.18 2.42 -10.39
C SER A 74 8.71 3.41 -9.34
N GLU A 75 9.86 4.01 -9.64
CA GLU A 75 10.40 5.11 -8.83
C GLU A 75 9.44 6.30 -8.75
N SER A 76 8.63 6.54 -9.79
CA SER A 76 7.63 7.61 -9.80
C SER A 76 6.58 7.42 -8.70
N ILE A 77 6.06 6.21 -8.50
CA ILE A 77 5.10 5.90 -7.43
C ILE A 77 5.72 6.22 -6.07
N ILE A 78 6.98 5.84 -5.86
CA ILE A 78 7.68 6.11 -4.60
C ILE A 78 7.78 7.63 -4.40
N ARG A 79 8.30 8.36 -5.39
CA ARG A 79 8.48 9.82 -5.34
C ARG A 79 7.16 10.56 -5.09
N GLU A 80 6.12 10.23 -5.85
CA GLU A 80 4.79 10.82 -5.72
C GLU A 80 4.19 10.53 -4.35
N THR A 81 4.39 9.33 -3.81
CA THR A 81 3.94 9.00 -2.45
C THR A 81 4.65 9.83 -1.39
N PHE A 82 5.96 10.01 -1.50
CA PHE A 82 6.72 10.86 -0.56
C PHE A 82 6.29 12.33 -0.67
N HIS A 83 6.03 12.82 -1.88
CA HIS A 83 5.50 14.18 -2.07
C HIS A 83 4.09 14.34 -1.50
N ALA A 84 3.20 13.35 -1.69
CA ALA A 84 1.83 13.37 -1.20
C ALA A 84 1.74 13.44 0.34
N ILE A 85 2.71 12.85 1.05
CA ILE A 85 2.81 12.95 2.52
C ILE A 85 3.53 14.21 3.01
N GLY A 86 3.93 15.11 2.09
CA GLY A 86 4.62 16.36 2.39
C GLY A 86 6.13 16.25 2.59
N TYR A 87 6.74 15.10 2.29
CA TYR A 87 8.18 14.92 2.42
C TYR A 87 8.93 15.51 1.22
N GLY A 88 9.91 16.39 1.46
CA GLY A 88 10.70 17.04 0.42
C GLY A 88 10.02 18.21 -0.29
N VAL A 89 8.92 18.74 0.27
CA VAL A 89 8.29 19.98 -0.20
C VAL A 89 8.99 21.16 0.47
N ASP A 90 10.00 21.72 -0.20
CA ASP A 90 10.65 22.97 0.23
C ASP A 90 9.85 24.17 -0.31
N GLY A 91 8.98 24.76 0.54
CA GLY A 91 8.23 25.97 0.20
C GLY A 91 7.00 26.21 1.09
N PRO A 92 6.41 27.42 1.07
CA PRO A 92 5.11 27.65 1.70
C PRO A 92 4.08 26.71 1.09
N LEU A 93 3.17 26.17 1.92
CA LEU A 93 2.09 25.27 1.53
C LEU A 93 1.12 25.98 0.57
N ASP A 94 1.46 26.07 -0.71
CA ASP A 94 0.51 26.47 -1.75
C ASP A 94 -0.43 25.28 -2.00
N GLN A 95 -1.65 25.45 -1.51
CA GLN A 95 -2.90 24.76 -1.85
C GLN A 95 -2.72 23.49 -2.70
N VAL A 96 -2.32 22.38 -2.07
CA VAL A 96 -2.53 21.06 -2.68
C VAL A 96 -4.04 20.88 -2.78
N SER A 97 -4.56 21.00 -4.00
CA SER A 97 -5.94 20.66 -4.30
C SER A 97 -6.10 19.18 -3.93
N PRO A 98 -7.07 18.80 -3.08
CA PRO A 98 -7.34 17.38 -2.87
C PRO A 98 -7.66 16.80 -4.24
N SER A 99 -6.77 15.93 -4.75
CA SER A 99 -7.05 15.18 -5.98
C SER A 99 -8.29 14.38 -5.69
N SER A 100 -9.40 14.82 -6.26
CA SER A 100 -10.72 14.23 -6.12
C SER A 100 -10.76 12.91 -6.86
N GLU A 101 -10.15 11.89 -6.28
CA GLU A 101 -10.53 10.51 -6.49
C GLU A 101 -10.60 9.88 -5.11
N ALA A 102 -11.70 10.18 -4.44
CA ALA A 102 -12.24 9.28 -3.44
C ALA A 102 -12.30 7.90 -4.11
N ALA A 103 -11.35 7.05 -3.78
CA ALA A 103 -11.49 5.63 -4.03
C ALA A 103 -12.78 5.23 -3.32
N THR A 104 -13.83 4.95 -4.09
CA THR A 104 -15.04 4.33 -3.61
C THR A 104 -14.62 3.12 -2.80
N GLN A 105 -14.72 3.24 -1.48
CA GLN A 105 -14.59 2.14 -0.55
C GLN A 105 -15.85 1.29 -0.74
N GLU A 106 -15.74 0.19 -1.49
CA GLU A 106 -16.61 -0.94 -1.21
C GLU A 106 -16.19 -1.47 0.17
N GLY A 107 -17.10 -1.32 1.13
CA GLY A 107 -16.86 -1.54 2.54
C GLY A 107 -16.48 -2.98 2.86
N ASP A 108 -15.44 -3.12 3.67
CA ASP A 108 -15.38 -4.18 4.66
C ASP A 108 -15.77 -3.51 5.98
N GLU A 109 -16.94 -3.89 6.50
CA GLU A 109 -17.51 -3.34 7.72
C GLU A 109 -16.69 -3.80 8.92
N ASP A 110 -15.80 -2.96 9.41
CA ASP A 110 -15.51 -2.89 10.84
C ASP A 110 -15.02 -1.48 11.18
N GLY A 111 -15.75 -0.87 12.12
CA GLY A 111 -15.87 0.56 12.24
C GLY A 111 -14.61 1.28 12.69
N ASP A 112 -14.37 2.44 12.07
CA ASP A 112 -13.78 3.60 12.72
C ASP A 112 -14.39 4.86 12.12
N VAL A 113 -15.02 5.66 12.98
CA VAL A 113 -15.76 6.87 12.65
C VAL A 113 -14.80 7.91 12.06
N PHE A 114 -15.02 8.29 10.81
CA PHE A 114 -14.30 9.37 10.15
C PHE A 114 -14.61 10.69 10.87
N PHE A 115 -13.62 11.30 11.51
CA PHE A 115 -13.76 12.65 12.05
C PHE A 115 -13.74 13.64 10.88
N ASP A 116 -14.92 14.20 10.61
CA ASP A 116 -15.08 15.37 9.75
C ASP A 116 -14.47 16.57 10.48
N ILE A 117 -13.25 16.97 10.10
CA ILE A 117 -12.62 18.18 10.65
C ILE A 117 -13.21 19.37 9.89
N ALA A 118 -14.36 19.84 10.38
CA ALA A 118 -14.86 21.18 10.07
C ALA A 118 -14.06 22.20 10.90
N LEU A 119 -13.11 22.88 10.28
CA LEU A 119 -12.43 24.04 10.88
C LEU A 119 -13.33 25.28 10.74
N LYS A 120 -13.68 25.86 11.88
CA LYS A 120 -14.22 27.23 12.03
C LYS A 120 -13.14 28.13 12.61
#